data_AF-A0A963U6Z9-F1
#
_entry.id   AF-A0A963U6Z9-F1
#
_cell.length_a   1.000
_cell.length_b   1.000
_cell.length_c   1.000
_cell.angle_alpha   90.00
_cell.angle_beta   90.00
_cell.angle_gamma   90.00
#
_symmetry.space_group_name_H-M   'P 1'
#
loop_
_entity.id
_entity.type
_entity.pdbx_description
1 polymer ?
#
loop_
_entity_poly.entity_id
_entity_poly.type
_entity_poly.pdbx_seq_one_letter_code
_entity_poly.pdbx_strand_id
1 'polypeptide(L)'
;VFVHEGQIADVYNPGHYMLETNNMQILTTLQHWDHGFRSPFKSEIYFVSTVRFTDQKWGTKNPIIARDPEFGPVRLRAYGTYVMRVTDPAKFVREIVGTDGEFTADEISFQIRNIIVQEFSRVIASSGIPVLDMAANTADLGKIVARAITPAIAAYGLEIPEFYIENISLPEAVEAVLDKRTSMGILGDLNRYMQYSAAEALGRGDGAAGSVMGAGVGAGIGMAVGQQMGPWGAQPLPAQVPGAALPPPPPALPPVEKVWHLARAGAVDGPYGRGHLGRLMADGSFTRETLVWAPGQDGWKPAGDIAELAQLFTVAPPPPPAGA
;
A
#
# COMPACT_ATOMS: atom_id res chain seq x y z
N VAL A 1 29.87 26.70 -13.80
CA VAL A 1 29.46 26.61 -15.23
C VAL A 1 29.38 28.01 -15.78
N PHE A 2 30.04 28.26 -16.91
CA PHE A 2 30.04 29.55 -17.59
C PHE A 2 29.08 29.52 -18.78
N VAL A 3 28.12 30.44 -18.79
CA VAL A 3 27.12 30.59 -19.83
C VAL A 3 27.34 31.93 -20.51
N HIS A 4 27.45 31.91 -21.83
CA HIS A 4 27.64 33.09 -22.66
C HIS A 4 26.58 33.10 -23.77
N GLU A 5 25.85 34.21 -23.89
CA GLU A 5 24.76 34.35 -24.89
C GLU A 5 23.72 33.22 -24.84
N GLY A 6 23.41 32.73 -23.64
CA GLY A 6 22.46 31.63 -23.42
C GLY A 6 22.98 30.24 -23.78
N GLN A 7 24.26 30.11 -24.14
CA GLN A 7 24.91 28.83 -24.42
C GLN A 7 25.95 28.51 -23.34
N ILE A 8 26.03 27.24 -22.93
CA ILE A 8 27.10 26.79 -22.03
C ILE A 8 28.41 26.83 -22.81
N ALA A 9 29.28 27.76 -22.44
CA ALA A 9 30.56 27.98 -23.11
C ALA A 9 31.68 27.14 -22.49
N ASP A 10 31.70 27.01 -21.15
CA ASP A 10 32.71 26.18 -20.46
C ASP A 10 32.26 25.68 -19.07
N VAL A 11 32.89 24.61 -18.60
CA VAL A 11 32.71 24.04 -17.25
C VAL A 11 34.06 24.00 -16.53
N TYR A 12 34.23 24.94 -15.62
CA TYR A 12 35.42 25.00 -14.77
C TYR A 12 35.27 24.12 -13.52
N ASN A 13 36.34 23.41 -13.17
CA ASN A 13 36.50 22.70 -11.90
C ASN A 13 36.77 23.69 -10.75
N PRO A 14 36.83 23.26 -9.48
CA PRO A 14 37.18 24.15 -8.38
C PRO A 14 38.57 24.78 -8.57
N GLY A 15 38.65 26.11 -8.48
CA GLY A 15 39.90 26.85 -8.68
C GLY A 15 39.69 28.34 -8.96
N HIS A 16 40.79 29.03 -9.25
CA HIS A 16 40.78 30.43 -9.69
C HIS A 16 40.89 30.50 -11.20
N TYR A 17 39.98 31.24 -11.84
CA TYR A 17 39.93 31.41 -13.29
C TYR A 17 39.76 32.88 -13.62
N MET A 18 40.48 33.33 -14.65
CA MET A 18 40.28 34.65 -15.25
C MET A 18 39.32 34.50 -16.42
N LEU A 19 38.18 35.19 -16.36
CA LEU A 19 37.18 35.17 -17.42
C LEU A 19 37.39 36.37 -18.33
N GLU A 20 37.95 36.12 -19.51
CA GLU A 20 38.05 37.12 -20.56
C GLU A 20 36.73 37.15 -21.32
N THR A 21 35.92 38.18 -21.07
CA THR A 21 34.81 38.52 -21.96
C THR A 21 35.35 39.39 -23.07
N ASN A 22 35.00 39.13 -24.33
CA ASN A 22 35.37 39.96 -25.49
C ASN A 22 34.72 41.34 -25.38
N ASN A 23 35.20 42.17 -24.46
CA ASN A 23 34.72 43.52 -24.28
C ASN A 23 35.75 44.47 -24.92
N MET A 24 35.48 44.89 -26.15
CA MET A 24 36.28 45.90 -26.85
C MET A 24 36.03 47.28 -26.22
N GLN A 25 36.65 47.53 -25.06
CA GLN A 25 36.37 48.62 -24.10
C GLN A 25 36.13 50.03 -24.69
N ILE A 26 36.69 50.37 -25.85
CA ILE A 26 36.53 51.69 -26.47
C ILE A 26 35.38 51.72 -27.51
N LEU A 27 35.12 50.60 -28.21
CA LEU A 27 34.05 50.51 -29.22
C LEU A 27 32.69 50.16 -28.59
N THR A 28 32.66 49.34 -27.52
CA THR A 28 31.41 49.00 -26.81
C THR A 28 30.77 50.23 -26.16
N THR A 29 31.54 51.20 -25.68
CA THR A 29 30.98 52.39 -25.01
C THR A 29 30.34 53.37 -26.00
N LEU A 30 30.81 53.41 -27.25
CA LEU A 30 30.28 54.26 -28.33
C LEU A 30 29.16 53.59 -29.14
N GLN A 31 29.16 52.26 -29.26
CA GLN A 31 28.09 51.51 -29.94
C GLN A 31 26.80 51.33 -29.13
N HIS A 32 26.81 51.57 -27.80
CA HIS A 32 25.69 51.25 -26.91
C HIS A 32 25.09 52.48 -26.18
N TRP A 33 25.20 53.66 -26.79
CA TRP A 33 24.57 54.87 -26.27
C TRP A 33 23.03 54.78 -26.29
N ASP A 34 22.49 54.01 -27.23
CA ASP A 34 21.08 53.66 -27.41
C ASP A 34 20.57 52.63 -26.37
N HIS A 35 21.47 51.81 -25.82
CA HIS A 35 21.19 50.84 -24.75
C HIS A 35 21.59 51.33 -23.34
N GLY A 36 21.83 52.63 -23.17
CA GLY A 36 22.13 53.24 -21.87
C GLY A 36 23.44 52.75 -21.24
N PHE A 37 24.46 52.47 -22.06
CA PHE A 37 25.80 52.02 -21.64
C PHE A 37 25.84 50.65 -20.94
N ARG A 38 24.80 49.83 -21.07
CA ARG A 38 24.82 48.43 -20.62
C ARG A 38 25.41 47.54 -21.72
N SER A 39 26.37 46.70 -21.37
CA SER A 39 26.98 45.73 -22.29
C SER A 39 25.89 44.81 -22.89
N PRO A 40 25.85 44.61 -24.23
CA PRO A 40 24.91 43.69 -24.87
C PRO A 40 25.24 42.23 -24.56
N PHE A 41 26.51 41.95 -24.21
CA PHE A 41 27.01 40.62 -23.91
C PHE A 41 26.77 40.28 -22.45
N LYS A 42 25.66 39.60 -22.17
CA LYS A 42 25.38 39.03 -20.84
C LYS A 42 26.04 37.66 -20.75
N SER A 43 26.86 37.50 -19.72
CA SER A 43 27.44 36.21 -19.36
C SER A 43 27.06 35.90 -17.93
N GLU A 44 26.80 34.63 -17.65
CA GLU A 44 26.33 34.13 -16.36
C GLU A 44 27.31 33.10 -15.83
N ILE A 45 27.48 33.10 -14.51
CA ILE A 45 28.35 32.15 -13.81
C ILE A 45 27.49 31.43 -12.78
N TYR A 46 27.29 30.15 -13.01
CA TYR A 46 26.60 29.27 -12.08
C TYR A 46 27.62 28.54 -11.21
N PHE A 47 27.51 28.74 -9.89
CA PHE A 47 28.23 27.93 -8.92
C PHE A 47 27.39 26.71 -8.58
N VAL A 48 27.92 25.53 -8.88
CA VAL A 48 27.20 24.26 -8.69
C VAL A 48 27.91 23.47 -7.60
N SER A 49 27.19 23.13 -6.54
CA SER A 49 27.73 22.30 -5.47
C SER A 49 27.76 20.83 -5.89
N THR A 50 28.94 20.22 -5.86
CA THR A 50 29.16 18.81 -6.18
C THR A 50 29.26 17.93 -4.93
N VAL A 51 28.92 18.48 -3.76
CA VAL A 51 28.89 17.74 -2.49
C VAL A 51 27.71 16.76 -2.45
N ARG A 52 27.73 15.87 -1.45
CA ARG A 52 26.61 14.97 -1.18
C ARG A 52 25.52 15.69 -0.40
N PHE A 53 24.30 15.68 -0.93
CA PHE A 53 23.09 16.10 -0.24
C PHE A 53 22.45 14.86 0.38
N THR A 54 22.53 14.76 1.70
CA THR A 54 22.01 13.63 2.48
C THR A 54 20.56 13.82 2.87
N ASP A 55 20.00 12.81 3.55
CA ASP A 55 18.70 12.87 4.22
C ASP A 55 17.51 13.21 3.30
N GLN A 56 17.67 12.96 2.00
CA GLN A 56 16.60 13.14 1.04
C GLN A 56 15.61 11.99 1.19
N LYS A 57 14.33 12.32 1.33
CA LYS A 57 13.29 11.33 1.61
C LYS A 57 12.54 10.93 0.35
N TRP A 58 12.25 9.63 0.25
CA TRP A 58 11.37 9.08 -0.77
C TRP A 58 10.32 8.17 -0.13
N GLY A 59 9.20 7.98 -0.82
CA GLY A 59 8.18 7.04 -0.38
C GLY A 59 6.96 7.05 -1.28
N THR A 60 6.28 5.90 -1.33
CA THR A 60 5.05 5.71 -2.10
C THR A 60 3.90 6.47 -1.44
N LYS A 61 3.28 7.43 -2.15
CA LYS A 61 2.09 8.14 -1.63
C LYS A 61 0.87 7.21 -1.54
N ASN A 62 0.65 6.43 -2.58
CA ASN A 62 -0.40 5.42 -2.66
C ASN A 62 0.23 4.03 -2.63
N PRO A 63 -0.45 3.00 -2.08
CA PRO A 63 0.03 1.64 -2.17
C PRO A 63 0.25 1.21 -3.61
N ILE A 64 1.35 0.50 -3.83
CA ILE A 64 1.65 -0.15 -5.10
C ILE A 64 1.11 -1.57 -5.06
N ILE A 65 0.53 -2.04 -6.16
CA ILE A 65 0.04 -3.42 -6.27
C ILE A 65 1.19 -4.29 -6.77
N ALA A 66 1.56 -5.30 -5.99
CA ALA A 66 2.53 -6.32 -6.35
C ALA A 66 1.83 -7.69 -6.41
N ARG A 67 2.29 -8.57 -7.29
CA ARG A 67 1.84 -9.97 -7.30
C ARG A 67 2.80 -10.78 -6.46
N ASP A 68 2.32 -11.23 -5.31
CA ASP A 68 3.05 -12.09 -4.41
C ASP A 68 2.75 -13.58 -4.72
N PRO A 69 3.76 -14.46 -4.77
CA PRO A 69 3.55 -15.88 -5.00
C PRO A 69 2.74 -16.61 -3.93
N GLU A 70 2.79 -16.16 -2.67
CA GLU A 70 2.12 -16.78 -1.53
C GLU A 70 0.75 -16.15 -1.24
N PHE A 71 0.67 -14.82 -1.34
CA PHE A 71 -0.51 -14.05 -0.94
C PHE A 71 -1.35 -13.52 -2.12
N GLY A 72 -0.89 -13.67 -3.36
CA GLY A 72 -1.56 -13.11 -4.54
C GLY A 72 -1.37 -11.59 -4.63
N PRO A 73 -2.35 -10.81 -5.12
CA PRO A 73 -2.21 -9.36 -5.22
C PRO A 73 -2.11 -8.70 -3.84
N VAL A 74 -0.95 -8.12 -3.53
CA VAL A 74 -0.68 -7.40 -2.28
C VAL A 74 -0.49 -5.92 -2.54
N ARG A 75 -0.91 -5.09 -1.60
CA ARG A 75 -0.76 -3.62 -1.65
C ARG A 75 0.37 -3.21 -0.73
N LEU A 76 1.49 -2.79 -1.29
CA LEU A 76 2.70 -2.44 -0.55
C LEU A 76 2.85 -0.93 -0.45
N ARG A 77 3.32 -0.46 0.70
CA ARG A 77 3.90 0.88 0.81
C ARG A 77 5.38 0.73 1.13
N ALA A 78 6.19 1.64 0.62
CA ALA A 78 7.61 1.66 0.96
C ALA A 78 8.09 3.11 1.09
N TYR A 79 9.08 3.30 1.95
CA TYR A 79 9.76 4.56 2.12
C TYR A 79 11.21 4.36 2.52
N GLY A 80 11.98 5.43 2.42
CA GLY A 80 13.31 5.50 2.95
C GLY A 80 14.00 6.80 2.57
N THR A 81 15.33 6.73 2.51
CA THR A 81 16.20 7.87 2.28
C THR A 81 17.17 7.61 1.12
N TYR A 82 17.67 8.69 0.54
CA TYR A 82 18.70 8.65 -0.49
C TYR A 82 19.66 9.82 -0.33
N VAL A 83 20.84 9.66 -0.91
CA VAL A 83 21.84 10.71 -1.06
C VAL A 83 21.90 11.08 -2.53
N MET A 84 22.00 12.36 -2.86
CA MET A 84 22.20 12.80 -4.23
C MET A 84 23.41 13.73 -4.35
N ARG A 85 24.00 13.80 -5.53
CA ARG A 85 24.99 14.82 -5.87
C ARG A 85 24.97 15.13 -7.36
N VAL A 86 25.43 16.33 -7.72
CA VAL A 86 25.65 16.70 -9.11
C VAL A 86 26.96 16.07 -9.61
N THR A 87 26.91 15.45 -10.78
CA THR A 87 28.05 14.82 -11.46
C THR A 87 28.36 15.44 -12.80
N ASP A 88 27.34 15.98 -13.48
CA ASP A 88 27.47 16.73 -14.72
C ASP A 88 26.82 18.11 -14.54
N PRO A 89 27.57 19.12 -14.08
CA PRO A 89 27.06 20.46 -13.83
C PRO A 89 26.50 21.14 -15.08
N ALA A 90 27.06 20.87 -16.27
CA ALA A 90 26.54 21.47 -17.50
C ALA A 90 25.16 20.91 -17.85
N LYS A 91 25.00 19.59 -17.79
CA LYS A 91 23.71 18.96 -18.02
C LYS A 91 22.70 19.38 -16.96
N PHE A 92 23.10 19.42 -15.69
CA PHE A 92 22.24 19.87 -14.60
C PHE A 92 21.74 21.32 -14.82
N VAL A 93 22.64 22.26 -15.16
CA VAL A 93 22.24 23.64 -15.44
C VAL A 93 21.31 23.73 -16.65
N ARG A 94 21.61 23.00 -17.73
CA ARG A 94 20.81 23.02 -18.96
C ARG A 94 19.40 22.46 -18.77
N GLU A 95 19.28 21.30 -18.13
CA GLU A 95 18.03 20.53 -18.07
C GLU A 95 17.14 20.92 -16.89
N ILE A 96 17.74 21.37 -15.78
CA ILE A 96 17.03 21.58 -14.50
C ILE A 96 17.00 23.04 -14.09
N VAL A 97 18.16 23.69 -13.98
CA VAL A 97 18.26 25.05 -13.42
C VAL A 97 17.71 26.10 -14.39
N GLY A 98 17.99 25.94 -15.68
CA GLY A 98 17.60 26.92 -16.69
C GLY A 98 18.20 28.30 -16.40
N THR A 99 17.34 29.31 -16.32
CA THR A 99 17.72 30.71 -16.03
C THR A 99 17.42 31.12 -14.58
N ASP A 100 17.16 30.16 -13.68
CA ASP A 100 16.92 30.49 -12.27
C ASP A 100 18.19 31.05 -11.62
N GLY A 101 18.06 32.13 -10.86
CA GLY A 101 19.18 32.81 -10.21
C GLY A 101 19.67 32.09 -8.96
N GLU A 102 18.81 31.30 -8.32
CA GLU A 102 19.11 30.48 -7.16
C GLU A 102 18.30 29.19 -7.24
N PHE A 103 18.97 28.04 -7.26
CA PHE A 103 18.31 26.74 -7.35
C PHE A 103 18.75 25.85 -6.18
N THR A 104 17.78 25.35 -5.43
CA THR A 104 18.01 24.56 -4.22
C THR A 104 17.69 23.08 -4.41
N ALA A 105 18.24 22.23 -3.54
CA ALA A 105 17.97 20.80 -3.56
C ALA A 105 16.46 20.48 -3.40
N ASP A 106 15.73 21.30 -2.64
CA ASP A 106 14.31 21.11 -2.37
C ASP A 106 13.45 21.22 -3.64
N GLU A 107 13.85 22.08 -4.59
CA GLU A 107 13.12 22.30 -5.84
C GLU A 107 13.10 21.06 -6.74
N ILE A 108 14.21 20.32 -6.82
CA ILE A 108 14.27 19.07 -7.62
C ILE A 108 13.82 17.83 -6.82
N SER A 109 13.79 17.91 -5.49
CA SER A 109 13.53 16.76 -4.62
C SER A 109 12.21 16.03 -4.95
N PHE A 110 11.18 16.79 -5.36
CA PHE A 110 9.87 16.24 -5.74
C PHE A 110 9.95 15.41 -7.03
N GLN A 111 10.65 15.93 -8.04
CA GLN A 111 10.83 15.25 -9.32
C GLN A 111 11.63 13.95 -9.13
N ILE A 112 12.72 14.01 -8.36
CA ILE A 112 13.53 12.83 -8.06
C ILE A 112 12.70 11.79 -7.29
N ARG A 113 11.92 12.22 -6.29
CA ARG A 113 11.03 11.32 -5.56
C ARG A 113 10.05 10.60 -6.49
N ASN A 114 9.47 11.30 -7.46
CA ASN A 114 8.54 10.69 -8.42
C ASN A 114 9.23 9.62 -9.28
N ILE A 115 10.45 9.88 -9.75
CA ILE A 115 11.25 8.91 -10.50
C ILE A 115 11.55 7.68 -9.65
N ILE A 116 12.01 7.89 -8.42
CA ILE A 116 12.28 6.80 -7.48
C ILE A 116 11.04 5.93 -7.30
N VAL A 117 9.88 6.55 -7.01
CA VAL A 117 8.63 5.81 -6.78
C VAL A 117 8.19 5.06 -8.03
N GLN A 118 8.34 5.66 -9.22
CA GLN A 118 8.00 5.01 -10.48
C GLN A 118 8.85 3.77 -10.74
N GLU A 119 10.18 3.89 -10.63
CA GLU A 119 11.09 2.77 -10.90
C GLU A 119 11.02 1.71 -9.80
N PHE A 120 10.85 2.10 -8.54
CA PHE A 120 10.53 1.18 -7.46
C PHE A 120 9.27 0.36 -7.79
N SER A 121 8.17 1.03 -8.18
CA SER A 121 6.92 0.35 -8.54
C SER A 121 7.10 -0.63 -9.69
N ARG A 122 7.84 -0.25 -10.73
CA ARG A 122 8.15 -1.09 -11.88
C ARG A 122 8.94 -2.34 -11.45
N VAL A 123 10.01 -2.15 -10.69
CA VAL A 123 10.86 -3.24 -10.21
C VAL A 123 10.04 -4.23 -9.38
N ILE A 124 9.31 -3.75 -8.38
CA ILE A 124 8.51 -4.60 -7.49
C ILE A 124 7.41 -5.36 -8.23
N ALA A 125 6.71 -4.71 -9.17
CA ALA A 125 5.66 -5.38 -9.94
C ALA A 125 6.20 -6.51 -10.84
N SER A 126 7.45 -6.41 -11.27
CA SER A 126 8.11 -7.36 -12.18
C SER A 126 9.01 -8.40 -11.49
N SER A 127 9.40 -8.19 -10.24
CA SER A 127 10.47 -8.97 -9.60
C SER A 127 10.06 -10.39 -9.24
N GLY A 128 8.77 -10.60 -8.93
CA GLY A 128 8.27 -11.88 -8.41
C GLY A 128 8.86 -12.27 -7.05
N ILE A 129 9.55 -11.34 -6.37
CA ILE A 129 10.13 -11.58 -5.05
C ILE A 129 8.97 -11.64 -4.03
N PRO A 130 8.90 -12.66 -3.16
CA PRO A 130 7.92 -12.68 -2.08
C PRO A 130 8.07 -11.48 -1.15
N VAL A 131 6.95 -10.94 -0.67
CA VAL A 131 6.92 -9.71 0.13
C VAL A 131 7.68 -9.85 1.45
N LEU A 132 7.67 -11.05 2.05
CA LEU A 132 8.44 -11.34 3.26
C LEU A 132 9.94 -11.29 2.98
N ASP A 133 10.38 -11.80 1.83
CA ASP A 133 11.77 -11.75 1.40
C ASP A 133 12.20 -10.33 1.07
N MET A 134 11.30 -9.51 0.48
CA MET A 134 11.56 -8.09 0.27
C MET A 134 11.82 -7.36 1.60
N ALA A 135 10.97 -7.61 2.60
CA ALA A 135 11.10 -7.00 3.92
C ALA A 135 12.35 -7.48 4.66
N ALA A 136 12.74 -8.74 4.50
CA ALA A 136 13.94 -9.30 5.11
C ALA A 136 15.25 -8.85 4.41
N ASN A 137 15.19 -8.51 3.11
CA ASN A 137 16.37 -8.24 2.28
C ASN A 137 16.35 -6.85 1.62
N THR A 138 15.99 -5.82 2.40
CA THR A 138 15.87 -4.43 1.90
C THR A 138 17.17 -3.89 1.30
N ALA A 139 18.33 -4.32 1.79
CA ALA A 139 19.63 -3.90 1.26
C ALA A 139 19.86 -4.36 -0.19
N ASP A 140 19.56 -5.62 -0.50
CA ASP A 140 19.72 -6.15 -1.86
C ASP A 140 18.62 -5.66 -2.79
N LEU A 141 17.39 -5.55 -2.29
CA LEU A 141 16.31 -4.90 -3.03
C LEU A 141 16.67 -3.44 -3.38
N GLY A 142 17.27 -2.72 -2.43
CA GLY A 142 17.77 -1.36 -2.63
C GLY A 142 18.77 -1.27 -3.79
N LYS A 143 19.70 -2.23 -3.91
CA LYS A 143 20.64 -2.29 -5.05
C LYS A 143 19.94 -2.51 -6.38
N ILE A 144 18.93 -3.38 -6.43
CA ILE A 144 18.16 -3.64 -7.66
C ILE A 144 17.41 -2.38 -8.09
N VAL A 145 16.73 -1.73 -7.15
CA VAL A 145 15.97 -0.50 -7.38
C VAL A 145 16.91 0.66 -7.79
N ALA A 146 18.03 0.85 -7.10
CA ALA A 146 19.00 1.88 -7.42
C ALA A 146 19.54 1.76 -8.87
N ARG A 147 19.80 0.53 -9.33
CA ARG A 147 20.21 0.28 -10.73
C ARG A 147 19.13 0.71 -11.73
N ALA A 148 17.86 0.46 -11.42
CA ALA A 148 16.74 0.88 -12.29
C ALA A 148 16.57 2.41 -12.32
N ILE A 149 16.84 3.10 -11.20
CA ILE A 149 16.73 4.56 -11.09
C ILE A 149 17.87 5.29 -11.81
N THR A 150 19.07 4.71 -11.81
CA THR A 150 20.31 5.38 -12.26
C THR A 150 20.20 6.04 -13.64
N PRO A 151 19.66 5.40 -14.70
CA PRO A 151 19.59 6.02 -16.03
C PRO A 151 18.74 7.29 -16.07
N ALA A 152 17.60 7.28 -15.35
CA ALA A 152 16.69 8.42 -15.30
C ALA A 152 17.31 9.61 -14.55
N ILE A 153 18.05 9.36 -13.48
CA ILE A 153 18.71 10.40 -12.70
C ILE A 153 19.94 10.96 -13.44
N ALA A 154 20.71 10.10 -14.12
CA ALA A 154 21.86 10.52 -14.92
C ALA A 154 21.48 11.43 -16.10
N ALA A 155 20.24 11.34 -16.60
CA ALA A 155 19.71 12.25 -17.61
C ALA A 155 19.59 13.70 -17.11
N TYR A 156 19.60 13.92 -15.79
CA TYR A 156 19.62 15.27 -15.18
C TYR A 156 21.02 15.71 -14.72
N GLY A 157 22.06 14.93 -15.01
CA GLY A 157 23.42 15.22 -14.53
C GLY A 157 23.61 15.00 -13.03
N LEU A 158 22.73 14.18 -12.44
CA LEU A 158 22.76 13.79 -11.05
C LEU A 158 23.18 12.32 -10.92
N GLU A 159 23.58 11.94 -9.72
CA GLU A 159 23.63 10.54 -9.31
C GLU A 159 23.06 10.35 -7.90
N ILE A 160 22.71 9.09 -7.58
CA ILE A 160 22.30 8.66 -6.25
C ILE A 160 23.37 7.66 -5.76
N PRO A 161 24.38 8.11 -4.99
CA PRO A 161 25.45 7.23 -4.50
C PRO A 161 24.92 6.20 -3.48
N GLU A 162 23.90 6.58 -2.71
CA GLU A 162 23.35 5.78 -1.63
C GLU A 162 21.83 5.83 -1.69
N PHE A 163 21.20 4.66 -1.60
CA PHE A 163 19.76 4.49 -1.65
C PHE A 163 19.34 3.46 -0.60
N TYR A 164 18.48 3.88 0.32
CA TYR A 164 18.03 3.08 1.45
C TYR A 164 16.53 2.86 1.38
N ILE A 165 16.13 1.60 1.53
CA ILE A 165 14.75 1.21 1.81
C ILE A 165 14.68 0.99 3.31
N GLU A 166 13.98 1.86 4.03
CA GLU A 166 13.86 1.79 5.49
C GLU A 166 12.74 0.85 5.91
N ASN A 167 11.63 0.85 5.17
CA ASN A 167 10.51 -0.03 5.45
C ASN A 167 9.73 -0.37 4.19
N ILE A 168 9.21 -1.60 4.17
CA ILE A 168 8.17 -2.06 3.25
C ILE A 168 7.00 -2.50 4.12
N SER A 169 5.95 -1.70 4.15
CA SER A 169 4.78 -1.95 4.99
C SER A 169 3.87 -2.96 4.32
N LEU A 170 3.51 -3.99 5.07
CA LEU A 170 2.53 -4.99 4.68
C LEU A 170 1.11 -4.41 4.86
N PRO A 171 0.13 -4.82 4.04
CA PRO A 171 -1.25 -4.50 4.33
C PRO A 171 -1.75 -5.33 5.52
N GLU A 172 -2.60 -4.74 6.36
CA GLU A 172 -3.16 -5.35 7.59
C GLU A 172 -3.73 -6.76 7.37
N ALA A 173 -4.32 -7.03 6.20
CA ALA A 173 -4.84 -8.35 5.87
C ALA A 173 -3.75 -9.44 5.81
N VAL A 174 -2.56 -9.11 5.31
CA VAL A 174 -1.41 -10.03 5.25
C VAL A 174 -0.82 -10.19 6.64
N GLU A 175 -0.70 -9.09 7.41
CA GLU A 175 -0.24 -9.13 8.81
C GLU A 175 -1.15 -10.03 9.66
N ALA A 176 -2.47 -9.89 9.56
CA ALA A 176 -3.43 -10.72 10.29
C ALA A 176 -3.33 -12.23 9.92
N VAL A 177 -3.05 -12.55 8.66
CA VAL A 177 -2.83 -13.93 8.23
C VAL A 177 -1.53 -14.49 8.80
N LEU A 178 -0.46 -13.69 8.82
CA LEU A 178 0.82 -14.06 9.41
C LEU A 178 0.70 -14.29 10.92
N ASP A 179 0.00 -13.41 11.63
CA ASP A 179 -0.24 -13.53 13.08
C ASP A 179 -1.05 -14.79 13.40
N LYS A 180 -2.08 -15.08 12.59
CA LYS A 180 -2.87 -16.31 12.73
C LYS A 180 -2.02 -17.56 12.46
N ARG A 181 -1.18 -17.56 11.42
CA ARG A 181 -0.30 -18.69 11.12
C ARG A 181 0.74 -18.90 12.21
N THR A 182 1.32 -17.82 12.71
CA THR A 182 2.34 -17.84 13.77
C THR A 182 1.74 -18.34 15.08
N SER A 183 0.56 -17.84 15.47
CA SER A 183 -0.15 -18.33 16.66
C SER A 183 -0.49 -19.81 16.54
N MET A 184 -1.00 -20.30 15.40
CA MET A 184 -1.23 -21.73 15.19
C MET A 184 0.07 -22.56 15.27
N GLY A 185 1.18 -22.04 14.74
CA GLY A 185 2.49 -22.69 14.78
C GLY A 185 3.10 -22.76 16.18
N ILE A 186 2.99 -21.68 16.97
CA ILE A 186 3.42 -21.63 18.38
C ILE A 186 2.58 -22.58 19.23
N LEU A 187 1.28 -22.64 18.96
CA LEU A 187 0.37 -23.52 19.69
C LEU A 187 0.69 -24.99 19.44
N GLY A 188 1.32 -25.34 18.30
CA GLY A 188 2.00 -26.60 17.98
C GLY A 188 1.09 -27.84 17.86
N ASP A 189 0.05 -27.89 18.67
CA ASP A 189 -0.91 -28.96 18.81
C ASP A 189 -2.31 -28.35 18.84
N LEU A 190 -2.94 -28.29 17.67
CA LEU A 190 -4.31 -27.78 17.50
C LEU A 190 -5.31 -28.51 18.41
N ASN A 191 -4.99 -29.76 18.79
CA ASN A 191 -5.77 -30.55 19.73
C ASN A 191 -5.69 -29.95 21.15
N ARG A 192 -4.52 -29.48 21.58
CA ARG A 192 -4.38 -28.71 22.83
C ARG A 192 -5.06 -27.36 22.76
N TYR A 193 -5.06 -26.66 21.63
CA TYR A 193 -5.80 -25.41 21.52
C TYR A 193 -7.31 -25.63 21.56
N MET A 194 -7.84 -26.66 20.90
CA MET A 194 -9.25 -27.04 21.03
C MET A 194 -9.58 -27.46 22.47
N GLN A 195 -8.71 -28.24 23.12
CA GLN A 195 -8.88 -28.59 24.53
C GLN A 195 -8.79 -27.36 25.45
N TYR A 196 -7.89 -26.43 25.17
CA TYR A 196 -7.70 -25.20 25.95
C TYR A 196 -8.87 -24.23 25.75
N SER A 197 -9.29 -23.97 24.52
CA SER A 197 -10.45 -23.12 24.22
C SER A 197 -11.77 -23.74 24.70
N ALA A 198 -11.92 -25.07 24.60
CA ALA A 198 -13.04 -25.77 25.22
C ALA A 198 -12.96 -25.69 26.75
N ALA A 199 -11.77 -25.83 27.35
CA ALA A 199 -11.58 -25.68 28.80
C ALA A 199 -11.79 -24.24 29.27
N GLU A 200 -11.45 -23.23 28.47
CA GLU A 200 -11.66 -21.81 28.74
C GLU A 200 -13.14 -21.44 28.58
N ALA A 201 -13.84 -22.04 27.62
CA ALA A 201 -15.29 -21.94 27.46
C ALA A 201 -16.05 -22.65 28.60
N LEU A 202 -15.50 -23.76 29.12
CA LEU A 202 -16.00 -24.44 30.32
C LEU A 202 -15.63 -23.71 31.61
N GLY A 203 -14.48 -23.02 31.64
CA GLY A 203 -13.93 -22.29 32.77
C GLY A 203 -14.52 -20.89 32.95
N ARG A 204 -15.07 -20.28 31.89
CA ARG A 204 -15.96 -19.11 31.97
C ARG A 204 -17.40 -19.54 32.31
N GLY A 205 -17.53 -20.41 33.31
CA GLY A 205 -18.79 -20.91 33.85
C GLY A 205 -19.50 -19.92 34.77
N ASP A 206 -19.51 -18.63 34.44
CA ASP A 206 -20.37 -17.64 35.11
C ASP A 206 -21.48 -17.22 34.16
N GLY A 207 -22.51 -18.06 34.09
CA GLY A 207 -23.75 -17.77 33.38
C GLY A 207 -24.57 -19.04 33.16
N ALA A 208 -25.86 -18.97 33.50
CA ALA A 208 -26.83 -20.07 33.45
C ALA A 208 -27.02 -20.75 32.06
N ALA A 209 -26.26 -20.35 31.03
CA ALA A 209 -26.20 -20.98 29.72
C ALA A 209 -25.16 -22.13 29.63
N GLY A 210 -24.23 -22.27 30.58
CA GLY A 210 -23.19 -23.31 30.58
C GLY A 210 -23.70 -24.73 30.92
N SER A 211 -24.83 -24.84 31.62
CA SER A 211 -25.39 -26.13 32.05
C SER A 211 -26.13 -26.89 30.94
N VAL A 212 -26.63 -26.18 29.92
CA VAL A 212 -27.43 -26.79 28.83
C VAL A 212 -26.55 -27.31 27.70
N MET A 213 -25.39 -26.69 27.44
CA MET A 213 -24.45 -27.13 26.39
C MET A 213 -23.50 -28.25 26.84
N GLY A 214 -23.16 -28.34 28.14
CA GLY A 214 -22.33 -29.42 28.69
C GLY A 214 -22.98 -30.81 28.58
N ALA A 215 -24.32 -30.88 28.59
CA ALA A 215 -25.05 -32.13 28.46
C ALA A 215 -25.23 -32.58 26.98
N GLY A 216 -25.32 -31.65 26.04
CA GLY A 216 -25.57 -31.95 24.62
C GLY A 216 -24.34 -32.50 23.87
N VAL A 217 -23.15 -32.01 24.20
CA VAL A 217 -21.90 -32.45 23.55
C VAL A 217 -21.38 -33.77 24.16
N GLY A 218 -21.55 -33.97 25.47
CA GLY A 218 -21.15 -35.21 26.15
C GLY A 218 -21.94 -36.45 25.67
N ALA A 219 -23.21 -36.28 25.30
CA ALA A 219 -24.04 -37.37 24.80
C ALA A 219 -23.76 -37.74 23.33
N GLY A 220 -23.36 -36.77 22.49
CA GLY A 220 -23.06 -37.01 21.07
C GLY A 220 -21.75 -37.80 20.83
N ILE A 221 -20.76 -37.62 21.70
CA ILE A 221 -19.47 -38.31 21.62
C ILE A 221 -19.57 -39.74 22.20
N GLY A 222 -20.41 -39.95 23.23
CA GLY A 222 -20.63 -41.26 23.84
C GLY A 222 -21.30 -42.29 22.92
N MET A 223 -22.08 -41.85 21.93
CA MET A 223 -22.80 -42.73 21.00
C MET A 223 -21.99 -43.13 19.75
N ALA A 224 -20.95 -42.37 19.39
CA ALA A 224 -20.11 -42.68 18.22
C ALA A 224 -19.01 -43.72 18.52
N VAL A 225 -18.56 -43.81 19.78
CA VAL A 225 -17.49 -44.73 20.20
C VAL A 225 -18.02 -46.14 20.53
N GLY A 226 -19.32 -46.30 20.80
CA GLY A 226 -19.92 -47.58 21.21
C GLY A 226 -20.19 -48.60 20.08
N GLN A 227 -20.09 -48.20 18.80
CA GLN A 227 -20.41 -49.07 17.66
C GLN A 227 -19.19 -49.68 16.96
N GLN A 228 -17.97 -49.43 17.45
CA GLN A 228 -16.74 -49.92 16.82
C GLN A 228 -15.96 -50.91 17.69
N MET A 229 -16.65 -51.65 18.56
CA MET A 229 -16.05 -52.71 19.39
C MET A 229 -16.96 -53.95 19.48
N GLY A 230 -17.17 -54.60 18.33
CA GLY A 230 -17.82 -55.91 18.22
C GLY A 230 -16.84 -56.96 17.63
N PRO A 231 -16.75 -58.19 18.17
CA PRO A 231 -15.64 -59.12 17.91
C PRO A 231 -15.80 -59.99 16.65
N TRP A 232 -16.57 -59.57 15.65
CA TRP A 232 -16.84 -60.38 14.45
C TRP A 232 -16.22 -59.72 13.22
N GLY A 233 -15.17 -60.36 12.73
CA GLY A 233 -14.34 -59.90 11.62
C GLY A 233 -15.13 -59.61 10.34
N ALA A 234 -14.80 -58.47 9.73
CA ALA A 234 -15.29 -58.10 8.42
C ALA A 234 -14.50 -58.83 7.32
N GLN A 235 -15.26 -59.52 6.47
CA GLN A 235 -14.85 -60.14 5.21
C GLN A 235 -14.27 -59.11 4.22
N PRO A 236 -13.28 -59.48 3.38
CA PRO A 236 -12.77 -58.60 2.34
C PRO A 236 -13.64 -58.66 1.08
N LEU A 237 -14.12 -57.51 0.60
CA LEU A 237 -14.58 -57.36 -0.78
C LEU A 237 -13.42 -56.90 -1.69
N PRO A 238 -13.36 -57.37 -2.95
CA PRO A 238 -12.25 -57.08 -3.85
C PRO A 238 -12.29 -55.66 -4.41
N ALA A 239 -11.08 -55.14 -4.62
CA ALA A 239 -10.74 -53.82 -5.10
C ALA A 239 -11.08 -53.58 -6.58
N GLN A 240 -11.47 -52.34 -6.89
CA GLN A 240 -11.35 -51.72 -8.21
C GLN A 240 -10.65 -50.36 -8.08
N VAL A 241 -9.68 -50.11 -8.94
CA VAL A 241 -8.85 -48.89 -9.05
C VAL A 241 -8.72 -48.59 -10.55
N PRO A 242 -8.42 -47.37 -11.01
CA PRO A 242 -9.13 -46.09 -10.85
C PRO A 242 -9.51 -45.47 -12.21
N GLY A 243 -10.57 -44.65 -12.26
CA GLY A 243 -10.87 -43.74 -13.38
C GLY A 243 -10.54 -42.30 -13.00
N ALA A 244 -9.74 -41.61 -13.82
CA ALA A 244 -9.19 -40.28 -13.58
C ALA A 244 -10.26 -39.22 -13.26
N ALA A 245 -10.15 -38.59 -12.09
CA ALA A 245 -10.94 -37.41 -11.73
C ALA A 245 -10.27 -36.13 -12.28
N LEU A 246 -11.08 -35.30 -12.93
CA LEU A 246 -10.73 -33.93 -13.34
C LEU A 246 -10.33 -33.08 -12.10
N PRO A 247 -9.42 -32.11 -12.24
CA PRO A 247 -9.02 -31.25 -11.13
C PRO A 247 -10.23 -30.44 -10.63
N PRO A 248 -10.35 -30.22 -9.30
CA PRO A 248 -11.43 -29.42 -8.74
C PRO A 248 -11.33 -27.96 -9.22
N PRO A 249 -12.47 -27.27 -9.42
CA PRO A 249 -12.47 -25.85 -9.79
C PRO A 249 -11.84 -24.99 -8.68
N PRO A 250 -11.19 -23.88 -9.03
CA PRO A 250 -10.55 -22.99 -8.05
C PRO A 250 -11.57 -22.43 -7.05
N PRO A 251 -11.14 -22.16 -5.79
CA PRO A 251 -12.01 -21.62 -4.76
C PRO A 251 -12.58 -20.25 -5.18
N ALA A 252 -13.89 -20.09 -5.00
CA ALA A 252 -14.58 -18.82 -5.26
C ALA A 252 -14.00 -17.72 -4.36
N LEU A 253 -13.69 -16.56 -4.95
CA LEU A 253 -13.35 -15.34 -4.22
C LEU A 253 -14.42 -15.05 -3.15
N PRO A 254 -14.05 -14.62 -1.92
CA PRO A 254 -15.04 -14.17 -0.96
C PRO A 254 -15.84 -13.00 -1.56
N PRO A 255 -17.18 -12.98 -1.41
CA PRO A 255 -17.97 -11.88 -1.95
C PRO A 255 -17.49 -10.56 -1.32
N VAL A 256 -17.19 -9.57 -2.15
CA VAL A 256 -16.92 -8.20 -1.71
C VAL A 256 -18.16 -7.75 -0.93
N GLU A 257 -18.04 -7.61 0.39
CA GLU A 257 -19.16 -7.18 1.22
C GLU A 257 -19.62 -5.81 0.73
N LYS A 258 -20.90 -5.70 0.37
CA LYS A 258 -21.47 -4.46 -0.16
C LYS A 258 -21.51 -3.42 0.95
N VAL A 259 -20.74 -2.35 0.77
CA VAL A 259 -20.65 -1.23 1.71
C VAL A 259 -21.68 -0.14 1.37
N TRP A 260 -22.21 0.49 2.42
CA TRP A 260 -23.26 1.49 2.34
C TRP A 260 -22.78 2.83 2.91
N HIS A 261 -23.16 3.92 2.24
CA HIS A 261 -22.98 5.28 2.69
C HIS A 261 -24.34 5.87 3.06
N LEU A 262 -24.41 6.66 4.13
CA LEU A 262 -25.60 7.35 4.61
C LEU A 262 -25.46 8.85 4.33
N ALA A 263 -26.53 9.54 3.96
CA ALA A 263 -26.57 10.99 3.95
C ALA A 263 -27.12 11.50 5.28
N ARG A 264 -26.29 12.20 6.06
CA ARG A 264 -26.64 12.71 7.39
C ARG A 264 -26.22 14.18 7.49
N ALA A 265 -27.16 15.05 7.85
CA ALA A 265 -26.91 16.49 8.02
C ALA A 265 -26.19 17.18 6.83
N GLY A 266 -26.47 16.75 5.59
CA GLY A 266 -25.83 17.30 4.39
C GLY A 266 -24.43 16.75 4.08
N ALA A 267 -23.94 15.80 4.86
CA ALA A 267 -22.67 15.11 4.64
C ALA A 267 -22.87 13.63 4.35
N VAL A 268 -21.86 13.03 3.71
CA VAL A 268 -21.78 11.58 3.48
C VAL A 268 -21.08 10.92 4.67
N ASP A 269 -21.73 9.95 5.27
CA ASP A 269 -21.28 9.21 6.45
C ASP A 269 -21.13 7.71 6.11
N GLY A 270 -20.06 7.05 6.57
CA GLY A 270 -19.68 5.67 6.19
C GLY A 270 -18.31 5.57 5.52
N PRO A 271 -17.92 4.40 4.95
CA PRO A 271 -18.75 3.24 4.62
C PRO A 271 -19.13 2.33 5.80
N TYR A 272 -20.32 1.74 5.73
CA TYR A 272 -20.84 0.80 6.71
C TYR A 272 -21.21 -0.55 6.09
N GLY A 273 -20.88 -1.63 6.78
CA GLY A 273 -21.40 -2.98 6.48
C GLY A 273 -22.80 -3.21 7.08
N ARG A 274 -23.50 -4.25 6.62
CA ARG A 274 -24.89 -4.56 7.05
C ARG A 274 -25.03 -4.70 8.57
N GLY A 275 -24.06 -5.34 9.23
CA GLY A 275 -24.07 -5.51 10.69
C GLY A 275 -23.94 -4.20 11.47
N HIS A 276 -23.24 -3.19 10.93
CA HIS A 276 -23.16 -1.87 11.54
C HIS A 276 -24.48 -1.09 11.37
N LEU A 277 -25.11 -1.17 10.18
CA LEU A 277 -26.42 -0.57 9.94
C LEU A 277 -27.51 -1.12 10.89
N GLY A 278 -27.47 -2.41 11.21
CA GLY A 278 -28.39 -3.01 12.19
C GLY A 278 -28.24 -2.42 13.60
N ARG A 279 -27.02 -2.04 14.02
CA ARG A 279 -26.77 -1.34 15.29
C ARG A 279 -27.24 0.10 15.25
N LEU A 280 -26.96 0.82 14.16
CA LEU A 280 -27.44 2.19 13.98
C LEU A 280 -28.98 2.27 13.98
N MET A 281 -29.65 1.22 13.51
CA MET A 281 -31.11 1.07 13.60
C MET A 281 -31.58 0.92 15.05
N ALA A 282 -30.92 0.05 15.83
CA ALA A 282 -31.26 -0.15 17.24
C ALA A 282 -31.10 1.15 18.06
N ASP A 283 -30.10 1.96 17.73
CA ASP A 283 -29.84 3.25 18.36
C ASP A 283 -30.69 4.41 17.78
N GLY A 284 -31.60 4.12 16.83
CA GLY A 284 -32.53 5.09 16.23
C GLY A 284 -31.89 6.08 15.26
N SER A 285 -30.59 5.96 14.99
CA SER A 285 -29.82 6.86 14.11
C SER A 285 -29.85 6.46 12.63
N PHE A 286 -30.49 5.33 12.31
CA PHE A 286 -30.73 4.82 10.97
C PHE A 286 -32.19 4.36 10.84
N THR A 287 -32.94 4.98 9.94
CA THR A 287 -34.38 4.75 9.74
C THR A 287 -34.69 4.42 8.28
N ARG A 288 -35.94 4.04 7.98
CA ARG A 288 -36.38 3.71 6.61
C ARG A 288 -36.23 4.88 5.64
N GLU A 289 -36.31 6.10 6.15
CA GLU A 289 -36.25 7.36 5.42
C GLU A 289 -34.80 7.85 5.21
N THR A 290 -33.82 7.22 5.87
CA THR A 290 -32.41 7.61 5.73
C THR A 290 -31.96 7.36 4.30
N LEU A 291 -31.44 8.41 3.64
CA LEU A 291 -30.91 8.30 2.28
C LEU A 291 -29.59 7.54 2.30
N VAL A 292 -29.50 6.49 1.47
CA VAL A 292 -28.31 5.65 1.37
C VAL A 292 -27.86 5.48 -0.07
N TRP A 293 -26.56 5.23 -0.22
CA TRP A 293 -25.93 4.96 -1.50
C TRP A 293 -24.91 3.83 -1.36
N ALA A 294 -24.81 2.97 -2.37
CA ALA A 294 -23.78 1.96 -2.48
C ALA A 294 -23.19 1.95 -3.90
N PRO A 295 -21.93 1.50 -4.10
CA PRO A 295 -21.35 1.36 -5.43
C PRO A 295 -22.24 0.53 -6.36
N GLY A 296 -22.55 1.08 -7.53
CA GLY A 296 -23.47 0.47 -8.51
C GLY A 296 -24.96 0.82 -8.32
N GLN A 297 -25.31 1.63 -7.31
CA GLN A 297 -26.65 2.19 -7.14
C GLN A 297 -26.83 3.49 -7.91
N ASP A 298 -27.97 3.64 -8.57
CA ASP A 298 -28.38 4.87 -9.23
C ASP A 298 -28.89 5.89 -8.19
N GLY A 299 -28.03 6.84 -7.84
CA GLY A 299 -28.34 7.92 -6.91
C GLY A 299 -28.63 7.51 -5.46
N TRP A 300 -28.89 8.50 -4.62
CA TRP A 300 -29.29 8.29 -3.22
C TRP A 300 -30.75 7.81 -3.16
N LYS A 301 -30.99 6.72 -2.42
CA LYS A 301 -32.34 6.16 -2.25
C LYS A 301 -32.65 5.98 -0.76
N PRO A 302 -33.90 6.13 -0.33
CA PRO A 302 -34.30 5.80 1.04
C PRO A 302 -33.97 4.33 1.37
N ALA A 303 -33.50 4.08 2.59
CA ALA A 303 -33.13 2.74 3.05
C ALA A 303 -34.29 1.73 2.97
N GLY A 304 -35.52 2.18 3.15
CA GLY A 304 -36.74 1.35 3.05
C GLY A 304 -37.06 0.88 1.62
N ASP A 305 -36.60 1.60 0.60
CA ASP A 305 -36.87 1.26 -0.82
C ASP A 305 -35.87 0.23 -1.36
N ILE A 306 -34.84 -0.09 -0.59
CA ILE A 306 -33.81 -1.05 -0.94
C ILE A 306 -34.17 -2.37 -0.26
N ALA A 307 -34.63 -3.35 -1.07
CA ALA A 307 -35.09 -4.65 -0.58
C ALA A 307 -34.12 -5.36 0.37
N GLU A 308 -32.81 -5.17 0.17
CA GLU A 308 -31.76 -5.72 1.02
C GLU A 308 -31.75 -5.11 2.43
N LEU A 309 -31.96 -3.80 2.55
CA LEU A 309 -31.98 -3.07 3.82
C LEU A 309 -33.37 -3.07 4.46
N ALA A 310 -34.44 -3.20 3.66
CA ALA A 310 -35.82 -3.31 4.14
C ALA A 310 -36.00 -4.42 5.20
N GLN A 311 -35.26 -5.52 5.05
CA GLN A 311 -35.26 -6.66 5.98
C GLN A 311 -34.73 -6.32 7.38
N LEU A 312 -33.91 -5.28 7.52
CA LEU A 312 -33.44 -4.83 8.83
C LEU A 312 -34.61 -4.26 9.65
N PHE A 313 -35.60 -3.67 8.99
CA PHE A 313 -36.71 -2.95 9.62
C PHE A 313 -37.97 -3.80 9.89
N THR A 314 -37.92 -5.14 9.78
CA THR A 314 -39.11 -6.01 9.84
C THR A 314 -39.19 -6.93 11.07
N VAL A 315 -38.53 -6.62 12.19
CA VAL A 315 -38.63 -7.46 13.40
C VAL A 315 -39.59 -6.83 14.43
N ALA A 316 -40.86 -7.20 14.36
CA ALA A 316 -41.73 -7.24 15.54
C ALA A 316 -42.09 -8.73 15.78
N PRO A 317 -41.75 -9.32 16.94
CA PRO A 317 -42.19 -10.68 17.26
C PRO A 317 -43.73 -10.71 17.34
N PRO A 318 -44.40 -11.78 16.86
CA PRO A 318 -45.85 -11.91 16.98
C PRO A 318 -46.24 -11.89 18.47
N PRO A 319 -47.39 -11.26 18.83
CA PRO A 319 -47.81 -11.18 20.22
C PRO A 319 -48.01 -12.58 20.81
N PRO A 320 -47.59 -12.80 22.08
CA PRO A 320 -47.77 -14.10 22.73
C PRO A 320 -49.26 -14.46 22.83
N PRO A 321 -49.63 -15.75 22.74
CA PRO A 321 -51.01 -16.19 22.86
C PRO A 321 -51.62 -15.72 24.19
N ALA A 322 -52.85 -15.24 24.17
CA ALA A 322 -53.54 -14.84 25.39
C ALA A 322 -53.83 -16.08 26.26
N GLY A 323 -53.13 -16.21 27.40
CA GLY A 323 -53.42 -17.19 28.44
C GLY A 323 -52.22 -17.94 29.04
N ALA A 324 -51.16 -17.22 29.44
CA ALA A 324 -50.14 -17.75 30.37
C ALA A 324 -50.26 -17.02 31.72
#